data_AF-A0AAN8CBW6-F1
#
_entry.id   AF-A0AAN8CBW6-F1
#
_cell.length_a   1.000
_cell.length_b   1.000
_cell.length_c   1.000
_cell.angle_alpha   90.00
_cell.angle_beta   90.00
_cell.angle_gamma   90.00
#
_symmetry.space_group_name_H-M   'P 1'
#
loop_
_entity.id
_entity.type
_entity.pdbx_description
1 polymer ?
#
loop_
_entity_poly.entity_id
_entity_poly.type
_entity_poly.pdbx_seq_one_letter_code
_entity_poly.pdbx_strand_id
1 'polypeptide(L)'
;MVVRGDHTVADSYISVVPRGTEFVVFSIDGSFAASVSIMGSDPKVRAGAVDVVRYWQDLGYLIVYVTGRPDMQKQRVVAWLSQHNFPHGIVSFCDGLVHDPLRHKANFLKCLISEANMRIFAAYGSTKDISVYSSLGLPSSHIYIVGRPTKKMLQQCQFIPDGYASHLSQLEYNQRSRPAKSASTRMVLRKGSFGLGAAGGDFLRKRNHIFRTISQKKSAGAGAASPNPTGRTERTLSQCEMERERVTGPATQRSMSIAAGCWGRTGSGKEGSGGLLGPK
;
A
#
# COMPACT_ATOMS: atom_id res chain seq x y z
N MET A 1 8.37 -23.62 -14.41
CA MET A 1 9.05 -23.51 -15.72
C MET A 1 10.53 -23.77 -15.48
N VAL A 2 11.21 -24.51 -16.36
CA VAL A 2 12.63 -24.88 -16.21
C VAL A 2 13.37 -24.47 -17.48
N VAL A 3 14.45 -23.72 -17.34
CA VAL A 3 15.34 -23.36 -18.46
C VAL A 3 16.25 -24.54 -18.75
N ARG A 4 16.20 -25.06 -19.97
CA ARG A 4 16.97 -26.27 -20.38
C ARG A 4 18.50 -26.06 -20.32
N GLY A 5 18.99 -24.85 -20.53
CA GLY A 5 20.43 -24.57 -20.63
C GLY A 5 21.15 -24.56 -19.29
N ASP A 6 20.56 -23.94 -18.26
CA ASP A 6 21.20 -23.74 -16.95
C ASP A 6 20.40 -24.34 -15.78
N HIS A 7 19.29 -25.04 -16.07
CA HIS A 7 18.36 -25.61 -15.09
C HIS A 7 17.79 -24.61 -14.09
N THR A 8 17.86 -23.31 -14.39
CA THR A 8 17.16 -22.31 -13.58
C THR A 8 15.66 -22.53 -13.68
N VAL A 9 14.96 -22.26 -12.57
CA VAL A 9 13.53 -22.52 -12.46
C VAL A 9 12.78 -21.23 -12.17
N ALA A 10 11.56 -21.13 -12.71
CA ALA A 10 10.63 -20.07 -12.42
C ALA A 10 9.26 -20.66 -12.11
N ASP A 11 8.70 -20.32 -10.95
CA ASP A 11 7.34 -20.70 -10.59
C ASP A 11 6.34 -19.88 -11.40
N SER A 12 5.30 -20.56 -11.90
CA SER A 12 4.21 -19.93 -12.64
C SER A 12 2.88 -20.45 -12.12
N TYR A 13 1.92 -19.55 -11.96
CA TYR A 13 0.58 -19.83 -11.49
C TYR A 13 -0.40 -19.54 -12.62
N ILE A 14 -1.22 -20.52 -12.98
CA ILE A 14 -2.26 -20.39 -14.00
C ILE A 14 -3.61 -20.55 -13.30
N SER A 15 -4.50 -19.58 -13.50
CA SER A 15 -5.88 -19.65 -13.02
C SER A 15 -6.80 -19.95 -14.19
N VAL A 16 -7.50 -21.09 -14.15
CA VAL A 16 -8.50 -21.47 -15.14
C VAL A 16 -9.88 -21.28 -14.50
N VAL A 17 -10.70 -20.42 -15.11
CA VAL A 17 -12.02 -20.04 -14.55
C VAL A 17 -13.12 -20.17 -15.62
N PRO A 18 -14.35 -20.58 -15.24
CA PRO A 18 -15.51 -20.54 -16.12
C PRO A 18 -15.85 -19.12 -16.55
N ARG A 19 -16.52 -19.00 -17.70
CA ARG A 19 -17.13 -17.75 -18.12
C ARG A 19 -18.16 -17.28 -17.09
N GLY A 20 -18.26 -15.97 -16.91
CA GLY A 20 -19.16 -15.34 -15.96
C GLY A 20 -18.68 -15.36 -14.51
N THR A 21 -17.48 -15.89 -14.23
CA THR A 21 -16.87 -15.90 -12.90
C THR A 21 -16.87 -14.49 -12.30
N GLU A 22 -17.44 -14.37 -11.10
CA GLU A 22 -17.47 -13.10 -10.36
C GLU A 22 -16.19 -12.94 -9.54
N PHE A 23 -15.64 -11.72 -9.55
CA PHE A 23 -14.41 -11.41 -8.84
C PHE A 23 -14.49 -10.07 -8.13
N VAL A 24 -13.69 -9.93 -7.09
CA VAL A 24 -13.54 -8.68 -6.32
C VAL A 24 -12.15 -8.13 -6.53
N VAL A 25 -12.07 -6.85 -6.87
CA VAL A 25 -10.81 -6.15 -7.15
C VAL A 25 -10.32 -5.45 -5.89
N PHE A 26 -9.03 -5.58 -5.60
CA PHE A 26 -8.35 -4.85 -4.54
C PHE A 26 -7.12 -4.14 -5.08
N SER A 27 -7.15 -2.81 -5.12
CA SER A 27 -5.94 -2.01 -5.33
C SER A 27 -5.03 -2.16 -4.12
N ILE A 28 -3.74 -2.44 -4.32
CA ILE A 28 -2.78 -2.50 -3.20
C ILE A 28 -2.35 -1.08 -2.79
N ASP A 29 -2.16 -0.20 -3.77
CA ASP A 29 -1.57 1.13 -3.56
C ASP A 29 -2.55 2.09 -2.89
N GLY A 30 -2.20 2.56 -1.69
CA GLY A 30 -3.01 3.52 -0.93
C GLY A 30 -4.26 2.94 -0.25
N SER A 31 -4.66 1.73 -0.64
CA SER A 31 -5.81 1.02 -0.07
C SER A 31 -5.41 0.17 1.13
N PHE A 32 -4.58 -0.88 0.93
CA PHE A 32 -4.14 -1.76 2.02
C PHE A 32 -2.97 -1.18 2.82
N ALA A 33 -2.04 -0.53 2.11
CA ALA A 33 -0.92 0.17 2.71
C ALA A 33 -1.25 1.65 2.89
N ALA A 34 -1.00 2.20 4.07
CA ALA A 34 -1.23 3.62 4.36
C ALA A 34 -0.20 4.56 3.70
N SER A 35 0.93 4.05 3.19
CA SER A 35 1.99 4.84 2.54
C SER A 35 2.45 4.23 1.21
N VAL A 36 3.00 5.09 0.35
CA VAL A 36 3.39 4.78 -1.04
C VAL A 36 4.84 4.28 -1.15
N SER A 37 5.64 4.33 -0.09
CA SER A 37 7.06 3.95 -0.11
C SER A 37 7.31 2.50 0.33
N ILE A 38 7.31 1.56 -0.62
CA ILE A 38 8.01 0.26 -0.44
C ILE A 38 9.54 0.45 -0.60
N MET A 39 10.05 1.68 -0.77
CA MET A 39 11.49 1.94 -0.68
C MET A 39 12.00 2.00 0.78
N GLY A 40 11.10 2.12 1.78
CA GLY A 40 11.37 2.05 3.22
C GLY A 40 10.70 0.85 3.91
N SER A 41 10.83 0.78 5.25
CA SER A 41 10.34 -0.30 6.12
C SER A 41 8.91 -0.75 5.79
N ASP A 42 8.69 -2.07 5.87
CA ASP A 42 7.41 -2.79 5.71
C ASP A 42 6.17 -1.91 5.92
N PRO A 43 5.41 -1.57 4.84
CA PRO A 43 4.26 -0.70 5.00
C PRO A 43 3.21 -1.41 5.85
N LYS A 44 2.80 -0.78 6.96
CA LYS A 44 1.80 -1.34 7.86
C LYS A 44 0.48 -1.58 7.12
N VAL A 45 -0.04 -2.79 7.28
CA VAL A 45 -1.38 -3.17 6.82
C VAL A 45 -2.43 -2.42 7.64
N ARG A 46 -3.47 -1.90 6.99
CA ARG A 46 -4.65 -1.36 7.69
C ARG A 46 -5.41 -2.50 8.40
N ALA A 47 -5.75 -2.29 9.67
CA ALA A 47 -6.53 -3.26 10.45
C ALA A 47 -7.83 -3.65 9.74
N GLY A 48 -8.14 -4.95 9.71
CA GLY A 48 -9.31 -5.53 9.04
C GLY A 48 -9.19 -5.70 7.53
N ALA A 49 -8.12 -5.21 6.88
CA ALA A 49 -7.97 -5.33 5.43
C ALA A 49 -7.92 -6.79 4.97
N VAL A 50 -7.13 -7.62 5.66
CA VAL A 50 -7.00 -9.05 5.36
C VAL A 50 -8.34 -9.78 5.52
N ASP A 51 -9.09 -9.43 6.57
CA ASP A 51 -10.36 -10.07 6.91
C ASP A 51 -11.46 -9.71 5.91
N VAL A 52 -11.49 -8.47 5.41
CA VAL A 52 -12.38 -8.10 4.30
C VAL A 52 -12.06 -8.91 3.04
N VAL A 53 -10.77 -9.12 2.69
CA VAL A 53 -10.46 -9.96 1.53
C VAL A 53 -10.88 -11.41 1.77
N ARG A 54 -10.63 -11.94 2.97
CA ARG A 54 -11.02 -13.31 3.36
C ARG A 54 -12.53 -13.49 3.30
N TYR A 55 -13.29 -12.50 3.75
CA TYR A 55 -14.75 -12.47 3.65
C TYR A 55 -15.24 -12.69 2.21
N TRP A 56 -14.69 -11.95 1.24
CA TRP A 56 -15.05 -12.14 -0.17
C TRP A 56 -14.59 -13.49 -0.74
N GLN A 57 -13.42 -13.98 -0.31
CA GLN A 57 -12.94 -15.31 -0.69
C GLN A 57 -13.86 -16.42 -0.16
N ASP A 58 -14.32 -16.29 1.08
CA ASP A 58 -15.21 -17.27 1.73
C ASP A 58 -16.59 -17.32 1.06
N LEU A 59 -17.06 -16.19 0.50
CA LEU A 59 -18.24 -16.12 -0.36
C LEU A 59 -18.03 -16.69 -1.77
N GLY A 60 -16.82 -17.15 -2.10
CA GLY A 60 -16.50 -17.82 -3.37
C GLY A 60 -16.12 -16.87 -4.51
N TYR A 61 -15.86 -15.59 -4.24
CA TYR A 61 -15.37 -14.67 -5.26
C TYR A 61 -13.89 -14.91 -5.55
N LEU A 62 -13.51 -14.80 -6.83
CA LEU A 62 -12.10 -14.75 -7.19
C LEU A 62 -11.51 -13.42 -6.68
N ILE A 63 -10.34 -13.50 -6.05
CA ILE A 63 -9.62 -12.32 -5.56
C ILE A 63 -8.63 -11.86 -6.63
N VAL A 64 -8.74 -10.59 -7.03
CA VAL A 64 -7.85 -9.94 -7.98
C VAL A 64 -7.23 -8.70 -7.36
N TYR A 65 -5.92 -8.73 -7.18
CA TYR A 65 -5.12 -7.61 -6.72
C TYR A 65 -4.57 -6.82 -7.91
N VAL A 66 -4.64 -5.49 -7.84
CA VAL A 66 -4.04 -4.60 -8.84
C VAL A 66 -3.08 -3.63 -8.17
N THR A 67 -1.90 -3.44 -8.75
CA THR A 67 -0.93 -2.44 -8.29
C THR A 67 -0.34 -1.66 -9.46
N GLY A 68 -0.05 -0.39 -9.22
CA GLY A 68 0.70 0.48 -10.12
C GLY A 68 2.22 0.32 -10.00
N ARG A 69 2.70 -0.65 -9.21
CA ARG A 69 4.12 -0.95 -9.08
C ARG A 69 4.64 -1.70 -10.30
N PRO A 70 5.89 -1.45 -10.72
CA PRO A 70 6.51 -2.19 -11.81
C PRO A 70 6.69 -3.67 -11.41
N ASP A 71 6.58 -4.55 -12.40
CA ASP A 71 6.80 -6.00 -12.30
C ASP A 71 8.15 -6.38 -11.69
N MET A 72 9.19 -5.56 -11.87
CA MET A 72 10.48 -5.70 -11.19
C MET A 72 10.35 -5.72 -9.65
N GLN A 73 9.25 -5.19 -9.07
CA GLN A 73 8.95 -5.24 -7.63
C GLN A 73 8.07 -6.43 -7.23
N LYS A 74 7.70 -7.32 -8.16
CA LYS A 74 6.78 -8.45 -7.92
C LYS A 74 7.12 -9.26 -6.69
N GLN A 75 8.38 -9.69 -6.57
CA GLN A 75 8.82 -10.52 -5.43
C GLN A 75 8.60 -9.83 -4.08
N ARG A 76 8.81 -8.51 -4.02
CA ARG A 76 8.63 -7.75 -2.78
C ARG A 76 7.16 -7.63 -2.40
N VAL A 77 6.30 -7.36 -3.38
CA VAL A 77 4.85 -7.21 -3.14
C VAL A 77 4.22 -8.56 -2.79
N VAL A 78 4.55 -9.63 -3.52
CA VAL A 78 4.03 -10.97 -3.23
C VAL A 78 4.52 -11.47 -1.87
N ALA A 79 5.78 -11.26 -1.52
CA ALA A 79 6.29 -11.59 -0.19
C ALA A 79 5.58 -10.80 0.91
N TRP A 80 5.27 -9.53 0.69
CA TRP A 80 4.49 -8.72 1.63
C TRP A 80 3.06 -9.25 1.83
N LEU A 81 2.36 -9.59 0.74
CA LEU A 81 1.03 -10.20 0.81
C LEU A 81 1.06 -11.53 1.58
N SER A 82 2.10 -12.35 1.34
CA SER A 82 2.33 -13.61 2.05
C SER A 82 2.60 -13.40 3.54
N GLN A 83 3.52 -12.50 3.89
CA GLN A 83 3.91 -12.19 5.27
C GLN A 83 2.72 -11.73 6.12
N HIS A 84 1.81 -10.95 5.52
CA HIS A 84 0.61 -10.46 6.18
C HIS A 84 -0.61 -11.36 5.98
N ASN A 85 -0.41 -12.58 5.46
CA ASN A 85 -1.41 -13.63 5.37
C ASN A 85 -2.65 -13.26 4.52
N PHE A 86 -2.45 -12.47 3.47
CA PHE A 86 -3.50 -12.18 2.51
C PHE A 86 -3.93 -13.47 1.78
N PRO A 87 -5.23 -13.61 1.49
CA PRO A 87 -5.74 -14.65 0.60
C PRO A 87 -4.99 -14.69 -0.73
N HIS A 88 -4.75 -15.88 -1.26
CA HIS A 88 -4.18 -16.04 -2.58
C HIS A 88 -5.14 -15.52 -3.65
N GLY A 89 -4.60 -14.80 -4.63
CA GLY A 89 -5.35 -14.23 -5.73
C GLY A 89 -4.43 -13.87 -6.90
N ILE A 90 -5.04 -13.45 -8.01
CA ILE A 90 -4.29 -12.94 -9.16
C ILE A 90 -3.70 -11.57 -8.77
N VAL A 91 -2.42 -11.32 -9.07
CA VAL A 91 -1.79 -10.01 -8.79
C VAL A 91 -1.28 -9.41 -10.10
N SER A 92 -1.83 -8.27 -10.50
CA SER A 92 -1.40 -7.51 -11.68
C SER A 92 -0.41 -6.41 -11.31
N PHE A 93 0.70 -6.36 -12.04
CA PHE A 93 1.74 -5.34 -11.96
C PHE A 93 1.79 -4.56 -13.27
N CYS A 94 2.37 -3.36 -13.25
CA CYS A 94 2.73 -2.65 -14.47
C CYS A 94 3.91 -3.32 -15.17
N ASP A 95 3.90 -3.33 -16.49
CA ASP A 95 5.01 -3.81 -17.32
C ASP A 95 6.16 -2.79 -17.31
N GLY A 96 7.16 -3.00 -16.45
CA GLY A 96 8.28 -2.08 -16.27
C GLY A 96 7.88 -0.69 -15.75
N LEU A 97 8.71 0.31 -16.08
CA LEU A 97 8.54 1.70 -15.67
C LEU A 97 7.57 2.43 -16.60
N VAL A 98 6.28 2.40 -16.26
CA VAL A 98 5.22 3.06 -17.03
C VAL A 98 4.95 4.49 -16.54
N HIS A 99 4.55 5.36 -17.47
CA HIS A 99 4.14 6.74 -17.16
C HIS A 99 2.71 6.86 -16.62
N ASP A 100 1.83 5.89 -16.94
CA ASP A 100 0.43 5.88 -16.51
C ASP A 100 0.01 4.53 -15.88
N PRO A 101 0.29 4.34 -14.58
CA PRO A 101 -0.07 3.11 -13.88
C PRO A 101 -1.59 2.89 -13.77
N LEU A 102 -2.40 3.96 -13.79
CA LEU A 102 -3.85 3.84 -13.66
C LEU A 102 -4.47 3.27 -14.93
N ARG A 103 -4.00 3.73 -16.10
CA ARG A 103 -4.41 3.14 -17.39
C ARG A 103 -4.02 1.68 -17.49
N HIS A 104 -2.85 1.28 -16.95
CA HIS A 104 -2.45 -0.12 -16.92
C HIS A 104 -3.42 -0.98 -16.08
N LYS A 105 -3.81 -0.50 -14.89
CA LYS A 105 -4.86 -1.17 -14.08
C LYS A 105 -6.17 -1.30 -14.85
N ALA A 106 -6.60 -0.23 -15.51
CA ALA A 106 -7.85 -0.22 -16.28
C ALA A 106 -7.81 -1.25 -17.43
N ASN A 107 -6.72 -1.28 -18.20
CA ASN A 107 -6.55 -2.21 -19.31
C ASN A 107 -6.56 -3.67 -18.84
N PHE A 108 -5.83 -4.00 -17.77
CA PHE A 108 -5.82 -5.35 -17.21
C PHE A 108 -7.23 -5.80 -16.79
N LEU A 109 -7.95 -4.96 -16.03
CA LEU A 109 -9.31 -5.27 -15.60
C LEU A 109 -10.27 -5.38 -16.80
N LYS A 110 -10.10 -4.54 -17.83
CA LYS A 110 -10.85 -4.63 -19.07
C LYS A 110 -10.62 -5.96 -19.77
N CYS A 111 -9.38 -6.43 -19.90
CA CYS A 111 -9.07 -7.75 -20.48
C CYS A 111 -9.75 -8.89 -19.70
N LEU A 112 -9.77 -8.84 -18.35
CA LEU A 112 -10.51 -9.84 -17.56
C LEU A 112 -12.01 -9.85 -17.90
N ILE A 113 -12.61 -8.68 -18.11
CA ILE A 113 -14.03 -8.56 -18.44
C ILE A 113 -14.29 -9.03 -19.88
N SER A 114 -13.56 -8.50 -20.85
CA SER A 114 -13.86 -8.71 -22.28
C SER A 114 -13.33 -10.02 -22.84
N GLU A 115 -12.13 -10.44 -22.44
CA GLU A 115 -11.46 -11.61 -23.01
C GLU A 115 -11.73 -12.85 -22.16
N ALA A 116 -11.52 -12.75 -20.84
CA ALA A 116 -11.79 -13.86 -19.92
C ALA A 116 -13.28 -14.00 -19.55
N ASN A 117 -14.15 -13.09 -20.01
CA ASN A 117 -15.60 -13.10 -19.76
C ASN A 117 -15.94 -13.11 -18.25
N MET A 118 -15.15 -12.43 -17.42
CA MET A 118 -15.36 -12.35 -15.98
C MET A 118 -16.18 -11.11 -15.61
N ARG A 119 -16.75 -11.07 -14.40
CA ARG A 119 -17.56 -9.93 -13.94
C ARG A 119 -17.06 -9.38 -12.62
N ILE A 120 -16.79 -8.07 -12.57
CA ILE A 120 -16.44 -7.42 -11.31
C ILE A 120 -17.70 -7.29 -10.46
N PHE A 121 -17.65 -7.81 -9.23
CA PHE A 121 -18.73 -7.64 -8.26
C PHE A 121 -18.53 -6.39 -7.42
N ALA A 122 -17.33 -6.20 -6.88
CA ALA A 122 -16.95 -5.05 -6.06
C ALA A 122 -15.49 -4.68 -6.32
N ALA A 123 -15.14 -3.41 -6.10
CA ALA A 123 -13.78 -2.91 -6.25
C ALA A 123 -13.39 -2.04 -5.05
N TYR A 124 -12.23 -2.33 -4.47
CA TYR A 124 -11.67 -1.64 -3.31
C TYR A 124 -10.41 -0.88 -3.71
N GLY A 125 -10.32 0.38 -3.35
CA GLY A 125 -9.14 1.18 -3.68
C GLY A 125 -8.99 2.48 -2.92
N SER A 126 -8.09 3.30 -3.45
CA SER A 126 -7.90 4.68 -3.02
C SER A 126 -8.69 5.64 -3.91
N THR A 127 -8.74 6.92 -3.54
CA THR A 127 -9.38 7.96 -4.38
C THR A 127 -8.85 8.01 -5.82
N LYS A 128 -7.60 7.58 -6.05
CA LYS A 128 -6.99 7.49 -7.39
C LYS A 128 -7.61 6.41 -8.28
N ASP A 129 -8.17 5.37 -7.67
CA ASP A 129 -8.71 4.21 -8.39
C ASP A 129 -10.19 4.39 -8.79
N ILE A 130 -10.87 5.45 -8.31
CA ILE A 130 -12.29 5.71 -8.60
C ILE A 130 -12.54 5.82 -10.10
N SER A 131 -11.75 6.63 -10.81
CA SER A 131 -11.92 6.81 -12.26
C SER A 131 -11.65 5.52 -13.05
N VAL A 132 -10.71 4.69 -12.59
CA VAL A 132 -10.45 3.37 -13.18
C VAL A 132 -11.71 2.52 -13.12
N TYR A 133 -12.31 2.38 -11.94
CA TYR A 133 -13.49 1.54 -11.75
C TYR A 133 -14.73 2.10 -12.45
N SER A 134 -14.96 3.41 -12.37
CA SER A 134 -16.11 4.03 -13.05
C SER A 134 -15.99 3.93 -14.58
N SER A 135 -14.78 4.02 -15.15
CA SER A 135 -14.57 3.85 -16.60
C SER A 135 -14.87 2.45 -17.11
N LEU A 136 -14.85 1.45 -16.21
CA LEU A 136 -15.20 0.05 -16.48
C LEU A 136 -16.71 -0.21 -16.29
N GLY A 137 -17.50 0.83 -15.99
CA GLY A 137 -18.95 0.73 -15.82
C GLY A 137 -19.40 0.23 -14.45
N LEU A 138 -18.53 0.24 -13.43
CA LEU A 138 -18.95 -0.14 -12.08
C LEU A 138 -19.89 0.93 -11.48
N PRO A 139 -21.02 0.52 -10.88
CA PRO A 139 -21.88 1.45 -10.16
C PRO A 139 -21.17 1.92 -8.88
N SER A 140 -21.47 3.15 -8.44
CA SER A 140 -20.86 3.76 -7.25
C SER A 140 -21.14 2.97 -5.96
N SER A 141 -22.21 2.19 -5.91
CA SER A 141 -22.52 1.28 -4.80
C SER A 141 -21.54 0.11 -4.66
N HIS A 142 -20.79 -0.23 -5.72
CA HIS A 142 -19.84 -1.35 -5.76
C HIS A 142 -18.38 -0.89 -5.72
N ILE A 143 -18.14 0.42 -5.61
CA ILE A 143 -16.81 1.02 -5.52
C ILE A 143 -16.58 1.45 -4.07
N TYR A 144 -15.65 0.82 -3.37
CA TYR A 144 -15.35 1.06 -1.96
C TYR A 144 -14.00 1.74 -1.79
N ILE A 145 -13.98 2.89 -1.13
CA ILE A 145 -12.80 3.75 -1.05
C ILE A 145 -12.44 4.04 0.40
N VAL A 146 -11.24 3.64 0.80
CA VAL A 146 -10.76 3.85 2.17
C VAL A 146 -10.34 5.31 2.36
N GLY A 147 -10.75 5.88 3.49
CA GLY A 147 -10.39 7.24 3.88
C GLY A 147 -11.60 8.16 3.94
N ARG A 148 -11.33 9.44 4.21
CA ARG A 148 -12.39 10.41 4.47
C ARG A 148 -13.12 10.80 3.19
N PRO A 149 -14.47 10.91 3.22
CA PRO A 149 -15.25 11.40 2.10
C PRO A 149 -14.81 12.79 1.67
N THR A 150 -14.81 13.03 0.37
CA THR A 150 -14.67 14.38 -0.19
C THR A 150 -15.97 14.78 -0.87
N LYS A 151 -16.39 16.04 -0.71
CA LYS A 151 -17.67 16.54 -1.26
C LYS A 151 -17.82 16.27 -2.76
N LYS A 152 -16.70 16.33 -3.51
CA LYS A 152 -16.69 16.12 -4.97
C LYS A 152 -16.95 14.66 -5.39
N MET A 153 -16.67 13.68 -4.53
CA MET A 153 -16.63 12.27 -4.90
C MET A 153 -17.69 11.41 -4.18
N LEU A 154 -18.53 12.02 -3.34
CA LEU A 154 -19.48 11.32 -2.49
C LEU A 154 -20.49 10.46 -3.29
N GLN A 155 -20.86 10.89 -4.49
CA GLN A 155 -21.79 10.16 -5.36
C GLN A 155 -21.11 9.12 -6.26
N GLN A 156 -19.77 9.10 -6.30
CA GLN A 156 -19.00 8.24 -7.20
C GLN A 156 -18.57 6.92 -6.56
N CYS A 157 -18.65 6.81 -5.23
CA CYS A 157 -18.22 5.62 -4.49
C CYS A 157 -18.85 5.55 -3.09
N GLN A 158 -18.69 4.40 -2.44
CA GLN A 158 -18.92 4.20 -1.01
C GLN A 158 -17.62 4.45 -0.26
N PHE A 159 -17.59 5.47 0.60
CA PHE A 159 -16.43 5.72 1.45
C PHE A 159 -16.42 4.81 2.67
N ILE A 160 -15.22 4.39 3.07
CA ILE A 160 -14.93 3.66 4.30
C ILE A 160 -14.10 4.58 5.21
N PRO A 161 -14.74 5.50 5.94
CA PRO A 161 -14.04 6.51 6.76
C PRO A 161 -13.32 5.89 7.96
N ASP A 162 -13.94 4.89 8.59
CA ASP A 162 -13.45 4.26 9.83
C ASP A 162 -12.57 3.03 9.59
N GLY A 163 -12.19 2.80 8.33
CA GLY A 163 -11.31 1.70 7.92
C GLY A 163 -12.03 0.34 7.77
N TYR A 164 -11.23 -0.67 7.42
CA TYR A 164 -11.75 -1.96 6.99
C TYR A 164 -12.46 -2.76 8.08
N ALA A 165 -12.07 -2.62 9.36
CA ALA A 165 -12.72 -3.31 10.46
C ALA A 165 -14.20 -2.91 10.61
N SER A 166 -14.50 -1.60 10.62
CA SER A 166 -15.88 -1.09 10.65
C SER A 166 -16.66 -1.53 9.40
N HIS A 167 -16.01 -1.48 8.23
CA HIS A 167 -16.61 -1.94 6.97
C HIS A 167 -16.95 -3.42 6.97
N LEU A 168 -16.10 -4.27 7.55
CA LEU A 168 -16.38 -5.71 7.65
C LEU A 168 -17.67 -5.97 8.44
N SER A 169 -17.82 -5.32 9.61
CA SER A 169 -19.05 -5.43 10.39
C SER A 169 -20.28 -4.97 9.61
N GLN A 170 -20.15 -3.94 8.76
CA GLN A 170 -21.23 -3.50 7.88
C GLN A 170 -21.55 -4.53 6.78
N LEU A 171 -20.55 -5.21 6.21
CA LEU A 171 -20.77 -6.26 5.22
C LEU A 171 -21.54 -7.44 5.83
N GLU A 172 -21.13 -7.86 7.03
CA GLU A 172 -21.76 -8.96 7.77
C GLU A 172 -23.19 -8.61 8.21
N TYR A 173 -23.41 -7.39 8.71
CA TYR A 173 -24.73 -6.94 9.20
C TYR A 173 -25.73 -6.71 8.06
N ASN A 174 -25.32 -6.03 6.98
CA ASN A 174 -26.24 -5.61 5.93
C ASN A 174 -26.70 -6.77 5.02
N GLN A 175 -26.04 -7.94 5.07
CA GLN A 175 -26.27 -9.10 4.19
C GLN A 175 -26.36 -8.78 2.69
N ARG A 176 -25.83 -7.61 2.26
CA ARG A 176 -25.86 -7.17 0.84
C ARG A 176 -24.91 -7.98 -0.02
N SER A 177 -23.86 -8.50 0.59
CA SER A 177 -22.94 -9.47 0.00
C SER A 177 -23.60 -10.84 0.00
N ARG A 178 -23.80 -11.36 -1.20
CA ARG A 178 -24.29 -12.72 -1.45
C ARG A 178 -23.12 -13.64 -1.81
N PRO A 179 -23.30 -14.97 -1.76
CA PRO A 179 -22.36 -15.88 -2.41
C PRO A 179 -22.18 -15.54 -3.89
N ALA A 180 -20.98 -15.78 -4.42
CA ALA A 180 -20.70 -15.63 -5.84
C ALA A 180 -21.64 -16.53 -6.66
N LYS A 181 -22.19 -15.98 -7.75
CA LYS A 181 -23.01 -16.76 -8.68
C LYS A 181 -22.06 -17.68 -9.44
N SER A 182 -21.90 -18.91 -8.96
CA SER A 182 -21.16 -19.90 -9.72
C SER A 182 -22.06 -20.44 -10.84
N ALA A 183 -21.65 -20.23 -12.09
CA ALA A 183 -22.26 -20.92 -13.23
C ALA A 183 -21.95 -22.43 -13.22
N SER A 184 -21.02 -22.88 -12.37
CA SER A 184 -20.59 -24.28 -12.28
C SER A 184 -20.45 -24.73 -10.82
N THR A 185 -21.33 -25.62 -10.37
CA THR A 185 -21.39 -26.20 -9.02
C THR A 185 -20.15 -27.00 -8.59
N ARG A 186 -19.11 -27.12 -9.44
CA ARG A 186 -17.89 -27.89 -9.17
C ARG A 186 -16.62 -27.06 -8.94
N MET A 187 -16.67 -25.74 -9.08
CA MET A 187 -15.48 -24.91 -8.84
C MET A 187 -15.26 -24.69 -7.35
N VAL A 188 -14.22 -25.31 -6.80
CA VAL A 188 -13.68 -24.99 -5.48
C VAL A 188 -12.40 -24.19 -5.68
N LEU A 189 -12.48 -22.87 -5.49
CA LEU A 189 -11.29 -22.04 -5.40
C LEU A 189 -10.52 -22.45 -4.14
N ARG A 190 -9.28 -22.91 -4.29
CA ARG A 190 -8.45 -23.30 -3.14
C ARG A 190 -8.29 -22.11 -2.21
N LYS A 191 -8.68 -22.30 -0.95
CA LYS A 191 -8.34 -21.40 0.16
C LYS A 191 -6.86 -21.61 0.47
N GLY A 192 -6.03 -20.66 0.07
CA GLY A 192 -4.60 -20.62 0.39
C GLY A 192 -4.15 -19.18 0.51
N SER A 193 -2.98 -18.96 1.09
CA SER A 193 -2.27 -17.68 1.04
C SER A 193 -1.14 -17.78 0.00
N PHE A 194 -0.51 -16.66 -0.34
CA PHE A 194 0.67 -16.67 -1.20
C PHE A 194 1.76 -17.54 -0.59
N GLY A 195 1.99 -18.73 -1.16
CA GLY A 195 3.05 -19.63 -0.71
C GLY A 195 4.40 -19.09 -1.16
N LEU A 196 5.25 -18.71 -0.23
CA LEU A 196 6.68 -18.59 -0.52
C LEU A 196 7.23 -20.03 -0.54
N GLY A 197 7.65 -20.51 -1.71
CA GLY A 197 8.58 -21.65 -1.74
C GLY A 197 9.76 -21.36 -0.82
N ALA A 198 10.40 -22.38 -0.25
CA ALA A 198 11.41 -22.26 0.81
C ALA A 198 12.50 -21.18 0.59
N ALA A 199 12.77 -20.78 -0.66
CA ALA A 199 13.72 -19.71 -1.02
C ALA A 199 13.23 -18.26 -0.80
N GLY A 200 11.92 -18.02 -0.67
CA GLY A 200 11.34 -16.66 -0.62
C GLY A 200 11.40 -15.99 0.77
N GLY A 201 11.41 -16.78 1.84
CA GLY A 201 11.52 -16.29 3.22
C GLY A 201 12.94 -15.81 3.58
N ASP A 202 13.96 -16.34 2.91
CA ASP A 202 15.37 -16.02 3.19
C ASP A 202 15.77 -14.61 2.75
N PHE A 203 15.09 -14.04 1.76
CA PHE A 203 15.39 -12.70 1.25
C PHE A 203 15.09 -11.59 2.29
N LEU A 204 13.97 -11.72 3.02
CA LEU A 204 13.59 -10.77 4.06
C LEU A 204 14.47 -10.94 5.31
N ARG A 205 14.83 -12.18 5.68
CA ARG A 205 15.71 -12.47 6.83
C ARG A 205 17.13 -11.92 6.66
N LYS A 206 17.74 -12.07 5.48
CA LYS A 206 19.15 -11.68 5.25
C LYS A 206 19.40 -10.17 5.40
N ARG A 207 18.43 -9.30 5.12
CA ARG A 207 18.61 -7.84 5.27
C ARG A 207 18.75 -7.37 6.71
N ASN A 208 18.10 -8.03 7.68
CA ASN A 208 18.21 -7.68 9.09
C ASN A 208 19.57 -8.05 9.70
N HIS A 209 20.26 -9.05 9.14
CA HIS A 209 21.59 -9.45 9.62
C HIS A 209 22.71 -8.53 9.13
N ILE A 210 22.55 -7.84 8.00
CA ILE A 210 23.60 -6.94 7.47
C ILE A 210 23.73 -5.68 8.34
N PHE A 211 22.61 -5.08 8.79
CA PHE A 211 22.66 -3.90 9.66
C PHE A 211 23.09 -4.22 11.10
N ARG A 212 22.87 -5.45 11.57
CA ARG A 212 23.27 -5.85 12.93
C ARG A 212 24.77 -6.11 13.07
N THR A 213 25.43 -6.48 11.97
CA THR A 213 26.86 -6.87 12.00
C THR A 213 27.81 -5.68 11.80
N ILE A 214 27.32 -4.51 11.36
CA ILE A 214 28.14 -3.30 11.17
C ILE A 214 28.41 -2.55 12.49
N SER A 215 27.60 -2.76 13.55
CA SER A 215 27.79 -2.10 14.85
C SER A 215 28.66 -2.87 15.86
N GLN A 216 29.19 -4.05 15.51
CA GLN A 216 30.09 -4.83 16.36
C GLN A 216 31.30 -5.31 15.56
N LYS A 217 32.25 -4.40 15.33
CA LYS A 217 33.67 -4.72 15.09
C LYS A 217 34.49 -3.43 15.15
N LYS A 218 34.99 -3.08 16.34
CA LYS A 218 36.24 -2.34 16.56
C LYS A 218 36.61 -2.35 18.05
N SER A 219 37.33 -3.40 18.46
CA SER A 219 38.43 -3.33 19.43
C SER A 219 39.15 -4.69 19.46
N ALA A 220 40.14 -4.85 18.58
CA ALA A 220 41.17 -5.86 18.73
C ALA A 220 42.40 -5.15 19.31
N GLY A 221 42.82 -5.56 20.51
CA GLY A 221 44.06 -5.15 21.15
C GLY A 221 44.51 -6.29 22.07
N ALA A 222 45.67 -6.86 21.76
CA ALA A 222 46.23 -8.08 22.32
C ALA A 222 46.75 -7.94 23.77
N GLY A 223 46.81 -9.06 24.51
CA GLY A 223 47.56 -9.18 25.77
C GLY A 223 47.21 -10.46 26.52
N ALA A 224 48.22 -11.27 26.86
CA ALA A 224 48.12 -12.64 27.35
C ALA A 224 48.18 -12.77 28.90
N ALA A 225 47.54 -13.84 29.40
CA ALA A 225 47.85 -14.74 30.53
C ALA A 225 47.86 -14.28 32.03
N SER A 226 46.96 -14.94 32.79
CA SER A 226 47.14 -15.65 34.10
C SER A 226 46.94 -14.93 35.47
N PRO A 227 46.63 -15.68 36.58
CA PRO A 227 45.38 -15.50 37.35
C PRO A 227 45.53 -15.30 38.89
N ASN A 228 44.49 -14.77 39.57
CA ASN A 228 43.83 -15.37 40.76
C ASN A 228 42.75 -14.45 41.41
N PRO A 229 41.82 -15.00 42.22
CA PRO A 229 40.58 -14.34 42.63
C PRO A 229 40.56 -13.90 44.10
N THR A 230 39.87 -12.79 44.43
CA THR A 230 39.29 -12.53 45.76
C THR A 230 38.36 -11.30 45.71
N GLY A 231 37.21 -11.37 46.38
CA GLY A 231 36.67 -10.20 47.09
C GLY A 231 35.34 -9.61 46.60
N ARG A 232 34.26 -10.15 47.17
CA ARG A 232 33.10 -9.46 47.78
C ARG A 232 32.30 -8.36 47.03
N THR A 233 30.99 -8.63 47.03
CA THR A 233 29.80 -7.76 46.98
C THR A 233 29.92 -6.34 47.52
N GLU A 234 29.24 -5.38 46.86
CA GLU A 234 28.37 -4.41 47.54
C GLU A 234 27.33 -3.78 46.58
N ARG A 235 26.08 -3.69 47.06
CA ARG A 235 24.96 -2.95 46.47
C ARG A 235 24.99 -1.53 47.02
N THR A 236 24.73 -0.52 46.20
CA THR A 236 24.10 0.72 46.70
C THR A 236 23.19 1.37 45.67
N LEU A 237 22.06 1.83 46.18
CA LEU A 237 20.89 2.45 45.58
C LEU A 237 21.09 3.94 45.26
N SER A 238 20.04 4.51 44.63
CA SER A 238 19.60 5.93 44.71
C SER A 238 20.34 6.93 43.82
N GLN A 239 19.74 7.98 43.25
CA GLN A 239 18.38 8.54 43.29
C GLN A 239 18.25 9.56 42.14
N CYS A 240 17.04 9.76 41.64
CA CYS A 240 16.67 10.94 40.86
C CYS A 240 16.50 12.16 41.79
N GLU A 241 16.88 13.36 41.35
CA GLU A 241 16.13 14.60 41.66
C GLU A 241 16.53 15.78 40.76
N MET A 242 15.64 16.76 40.71
CA MET A 242 15.42 17.84 39.74
C MET A 242 15.44 19.18 40.50
N GLU A 243 15.98 20.26 39.89
CA GLU A 243 15.55 21.69 40.03
C GLU A 243 16.48 22.57 39.15
N ARG A 244 16.03 23.43 38.20
CA ARG A 244 15.49 24.81 38.28
C ARG A 244 16.33 25.77 39.16
N GLU A 245 16.64 27.04 38.87
CA GLU A 245 16.42 28.02 37.78
C GLU A 245 17.17 29.35 38.16
N ARG A 246 17.34 30.28 37.19
CA ARG A 246 17.63 31.77 37.25
C ARG A 246 19.11 32.22 37.10
N VAL A 247 19.53 32.90 36.00
CA VAL A 247 19.30 34.30 35.47
C VAL A 247 20.08 35.35 36.31
N THR A 248 21.10 36.07 35.79
CA THR A 248 21.05 37.34 34.99
C THR A 248 22.39 37.68 34.25
N GLY A 249 22.33 38.46 33.14
CA GLY A 249 23.43 38.89 32.22
C GLY A 249 24.30 40.09 32.70
N PRO A 250 24.95 40.96 31.84
CA PRO A 250 24.61 41.35 30.44
C PRO A 250 25.77 41.60 29.40
N ALA A 251 25.35 41.91 28.14
CA ALA A 251 26.00 42.70 27.03
C ALA A 251 27.19 42.07 26.23
N THR A 252 27.40 42.17 24.89
CA THR A 252 26.91 43.05 23.78
C THR A 252 27.33 42.53 22.37
N GLN A 253 26.53 42.87 21.32
CA GLN A 253 26.83 42.97 19.84
C GLN A 253 27.09 41.69 19.00
N ARG A 254 26.59 41.49 17.75
CA ARG A 254 26.03 42.37 16.69
C ARG A 254 25.13 41.58 15.70
N SER A 255 24.13 42.27 15.14
CA SER A 255 23.14 41.86 14.12
C SER A 255 23.68 41.67 12.70
N MET A 256 22.90 41.00 11.83
CA MET A 256 22.32 41.56 10.59
C MET A 256 21.17 40.65 10.07
N SER A 257 19.98 41.23 9.94
CA SER A 257 18.82 40.72 9.19
C SER A 257 18.60 41.61 7.98
N ILE A 258 18.12 41.08 6.86
CA ILE A 258 17.54 41.88 5.79
C ILE A 258 16.21 41.26 5.36
N ALA A 259 15.14 41.99 5.63
CA ALA A 259 13.83 41.86 5.01
C ALA A 259 13.37 43.28 4.64
N ALA A 260 12.98 43.47 3.38
CA ALA A 260 12.12 44.52 2.81
C ALA A 260 12.19 44.32 1.27
N GLY A 261 11.16 44.44 0.46
CA GLY A 261 9.84 45.02 0.64
C GLY A 261 9.45 45.76 -0.66
N CYS A 262 8.15 45.99 -0.80
CA CYS A 262 7.50 47.07 -1.58
C CYS A 262 6.98 46.79 -3.01
N TRP A 263 5.66 46.87 -3.07
CA TRP A 263 4.81 47.23 -4.20
C TRP A 263 5.24 48.55 -4.87
N GLY A 264 4.95 48.65 -6.18
CA GLY A 264 5.00 49.90 -6.93
C GLY A 264 4.26 49.79 -8.25
N ARG A 265 3.14 50.51 -8.35
CA ARG A 265 2.21 50.61 -9.47
C ARG A 265 2.61 51.82 -10.31
N THR A 266 2.66 51.70 -11.63
CA THR A 266 2.49 52.83 -12.57
C THR A 266 1.70 52.36 -13.79
N GLY A 267 0.65 53.10 -14.11
CA GLY A 267 -0.14 52.93 -15.32
C GLY A 267 0.12 54.08 -16.31
N SER A 268 -0.41 53.89 -17.52
CA SER A 268 -0.84 54.88 -18.53
C SER A 268 -0.71 54.19 -19.89
N GLY A 269 -1.68 54.14 -20.80
CA GLY A 269 -3.02 54.70 -20.87
C GLY A 269 -3.56 54.49 -22.30
N LYS A 270 -4.90 54.54 -22.44
CA LYS A 270 -5.69 54.89 -23.65
C LYS A 270 -5.55 53.98 -24.89
N GLU A 271 -6.58 53.70 -25.71
CA GLU A 271 -7.98 54.11 -25.82
C GLU A 271 -8.61 53.19 -26.91
N GLY A 272 -9.94 53.08 -26.96
CA GLY A 272 -10.64 52.77 -28.22
C GLY A 272 -11.60 51.58 -28.28
N SER A 273 -12.82 51.80 -27.78
CA SER A 273 -14.12 51.66 -28.49
C SER A 273 -14.49 50.40 -29.30
N GLY A 274 -15.72 49.90 -29.03
CA GLY A 274 -16.54 49.00 -29.86
C GLY A 274 -16.88 47.70 -29.12
N GLY A 275 -18.04 47.52 -28.45
CA GLY A 275 -19.41 47.57 -28.99
C GLY A 275 -19.62 46.38 -29.96
N LEU A 276 -20.60 45.49 -29.88
CA LEU A 276 -21.82 45.31 -29.10
C LEU A 276 -22.28 43.85 -29.35
N LEU A 277 -22.95 43.27 -28.36
CA LEU A 277 -24.05 42.28 -28.38
C LEU A 277 -24.24 41.33 -29.58
N GLY A 278 -24.38 40.04 -29.26
CA GLY A 278 -25.26 39.13 -29.99
C GLY A 278 -25.73 37.98 -29.08
N PRO A 279 -27.05 37.78 -28.97
CA PRO A 279 -27.55 36.41 -28.89
C PRO A 279 -28.66 36.16 -29.91
N LYS A 280 -28.58 35.00 -30.56
CA LYS A 280 -29.71 34.13 -30.89
C LYS A 280 -29.18 32.73 -31.18
#